data_AF-A0AA91GJ45-F1
#
_entry.id   AF-A0AA91GJ45-F1
#
_cell.length_a   1.000
_cell.length_b   1.000
_cell.length_c   1.000
_cell.angle_alpha   90.00
_cell.angle_beta   90.00
_cell.angle_gamma   90.00
#
_symmetry.space_group_name_H-M   'P 1'
#
loop_
_entity.id
_entity.type
_entity.pdbx_description
1 polymer ?
#
loop_
_entity_poly.entity_id
_entity_poly.type
_entity_poly.pdbx_seq_one_letter_code
_entity_poly.pdbx_strand_id
1 'polypeptide(L)'
;MDEIVKKLAGLGLPGVILVVLTATAGGSSAAVAAALTAWGGPFGIVGGIALLGLIGVVTDAIAGYGLEAILKAIYTERSKTEAVRFLLKEIQDLPISDELKLKLKNHLSPPAHTYEVPQEPKTVEIVDE
;
A
#
# COMPACT_ATOMS: atom_id res chain seq x y z
N MET A 1 -13.19 -4.55 5.77
CA MET A 1 -11.80 -4.28 5.39
C MET A 1 -11.73 -3.51 4.08
N ASP A 2 -12.36 -4.00 3.00
CA ASP A 2 -12.35 -3.34 1.67
C ASP A 2 -12.69 -1.86 1.67
N GLU A 3 -13.72 -1.42 2.39
CA GLU A 3 -14.11 0.00 2.37
C GLU A 3 -13.03 0.91 2.96
N ILE A 4 -12.37 0.46 4.03
CA ILE A 4 -11.28 1.19 4.70
C ILE A 4 -10.05 1.21 3.80
N VAL A 5 -9.72 0.06 3.20
CA VAL A 5 -8.63 -0.06 2.23
C VAL A 5 -8.86 0.86 1.04
N LYS A 6 -10.10 0.94 0.53
CA LYS A 6 -10.46 1.82 -0.58
C LYS A 6 -10.37 3.30 -0.20
N LYS A 7 -10.76 3.67 1.02
CA LYS A 7 -10.59 5.05 1.53
C LYS A 7 -9.12 5.42 1.68
N LEU A 8 -8.30 4.52 2.23
CA LEU A 8 -6.85 4.72 2.38
C LEU A 8 -6.13 4.75 1.02
N ALA A 9 -6.50 3.88 0.10
CA ALA A 9 -5.99 3.87 -1.27
C ALA A 9 -6.38 5.15 -2.01
N GLY A 10 -7.60 5.65 -1.80
CA GLY A 10 -8.08 6.93 -2.36
C GLY A 10 -7.37 8.16 -1.79
N LEU A 11 -6.83 8.07 -0.58
CA LEU A 11 -5.95 9.10 0.01
C LEU A 11 -4.54 9.10 -0.60
N GLY A 12 -4.14 8.00 -1.25
CA GLY A 12 -2.80 7.84 -1.84
C GLY A 12 -1.69 7.67 -0.79
N LEU A 13 -0.50 8.20 -1.09
CA LEU A 13 0.66 8.20 -0.18
C LEU A 13 0.34 8.73 1.23
N PRO A 14 -0.41 9.86 1.40
CA PRO A 14 -0.85 10.31 2.71
C PRO A 14 -1.57 9.24 3.54
N GLY A 15 -2.38 8.38 2.90
CA GLY A 15 -3.07 7.28 3.58
C GLY A 15 -2.11 6.19 4.07
N VAL A 16 -1.09 5.85 3.27
CA VAL A 16 -0.07 4.87 3.66
C VAL A 16 0.74 5.37 4.85
N ILE A 17 1.18 6.63 4.82
CA ILE A 17 1.94 7.21 5.92
C ILE A 17 1.10 7.23 7.20
N LEU A 18 -0.21 7.50 7.10
CA LEU A 18 -1.12 7.46 8.24
C LEU A 18 -1.14 6.09 8.91
N VAL A 19 -1.26 5.01 8.13
CA VAL A 19 -1.28 3.64 8.65
C VAL A 19 0.05 3.32 9.34
N VAL A 20 1.17 3.70 8.74
CA VAL A 20 2.52 3.51 9.32
C VAL A 20 2.68 4.30 10.61
N LEU A 21 2.26 5.57 10.65
CA LEU A 21 2.29 6.40 11.84
C LEU A 21 1.41 5.82 12.95
N THR A 22 0.21 5.34 12.61
CA THR A 22 -0.71 4.74 13.59
C THR A 22 -0.12 3.46 14.17
N ALA A 23 0.51 2.63 13.33
CA ALA A 23 1.16 1.40 13.76
C ALA A 23 2.40 1.67 14.63
N THR A 24 3.22 2.65 14.26
CA THR A 24 4.44 3.02 15.00
C THR A 24 4.13 3.77 16.31
N ALA A 25 3.04 4.53 16.36
CA ALA A 25 2.60 5.23 17.56
C ALA A 25 2.03 4.29 18.65
N GLY A 26 1.84 3.00 18.36
CA GLY A 26 1.40 2.00 19.35
C GLY A 26 0.04 2.31 19.98
N GLY A 27 -0.85 2.99 19.24
CA GLY A 27 -2.17 3.42 19.75
C GLY A 27 -2.15 4.70 20.59
N SER A 28 -1.01 5.39 20.70
CA SER A 28 -0.95 6.71 21.35
C SER A 28 -1.68 7.76 20.50
N SER A 29 -2.94 8.00 20.82
CA SER A 29 -3.81 8.97 20.15
C SER A 29 -3.23 10.39 20.15
N ALA A 30 -2.48 10.76 21.18
CA ALA A 30 -1.82 12.06 21.29
C ALA A 30 -0.67 12.23 20.28
N ALA A 31 0.13 11.19 20.04
CA ALA A 31 1.22 11.23 19.08
C ALA A 31 0.69 11.32 17.64
N VAL A 32 -0.35 10.54 17.33
CA VAL A 32 -1.01 10.57 16.02
C VAL A 32 -1.69 11.92 15.80
N ALA A 33 -2.38 12.47 16.81
CA ALA A 33 -3.00 13.79 16.74
C ALA A 33 -1.96 14.91 16.55
N ALA A 34 -0.82 14.87 17.23
CA ALA A 34 0.25 15.86 17.06
C ALA A 34 0.85 15.84 15.65
N ALA A 35 1.12 14.64 15.11
CA ALA A 35 1.57 14.47 13.73
C ALA A 35 0.54 14.96 12.71
N LEU A 36 -0.75 14.67 12.95
CA LEU A 36 -1.86 15.18 12.14
C LEU A 36 -1.97 16.70 12.20
N THR A 37 -1.81 17.29 13.38
CA THR A 37 -1.94 18.74 13.58
C THR A 37 -0.79 19.48 12.91
N ALA A 38 0.41 18.89 12.91
CA ALA A 38 1.56 19.39 12.15
C ALA A 38 1.34 19.30 10.63
N TRP A 39 0.54 18.35 10.15
CA TRP A 39 0.14 18.22 8.74
C TRP A 39 -1.15 18.98 8.37
N GLY A 40 -1.99 19.29 9.35
CA GLY A 40 -3.31 19.88 9.18
C GLY A 40 -3.25 21.40 9.13
N GLY A 41 -3.13 21.95 7.93
CA GLY A 41 -3.37 23.37 7.64
C GLY A 41 -4.82 23.81 7.92
N PRO A 42 -5.34 24.90 7.31
CA PRO A 42 -6.60 25.58 7.69
C PRO A 42 -7.90 24.73 7.66
N PHE A 43 -7.87 23.49 7.19
CA PHE A 43 -8.94 22.49 7.35
C PHE A 43 -8.98 21.82 8.75
N GLY A 44 -8.19 22.32 9.71
CA GLY A 44 -7.74 21.63 10.92
C GLY A 44 -8.77 20.85 11.74
N ILE A 45 -9.97 21.39 11.98
CA ILE A 45 -10.95 20.71 12.84
C ILE A 45 -11.78 19.69 12.06
N VAL A 46 -12.33 20.07 10.91
CA VAL A 46 -13.22 19.18 10.12
C VAL A 46 -12.42 18.02 9.52
N GLY A 47 -11.25 18.31 8.96
CA GLY A 47 -10.33 17.28 8.48
C GLY A 47 -9.79 16.42 9.61
N GLY A 48 -9.46 17.04 10.76
CA GLY A 48 -8.99 16.35 11.95
C GLY A 48 -10.00 15.32 12.48
N ILE A 49 -11.27 15.70 12.63
CA ILE A 49 -12.33 14.79 13.12
C ILE A 49 -12.54 13.62 12.14
N ALA A 50 -12.59 13.89 10.83
CA ALA A 50 -12.74 12.84 9.82
C ALA A 50 -11.57 11.84 9.88
N LEU A 51 -10.36 12.35 10.05
CA LEU A 51 -9.15 11.54 10.09
C LEU A 51 -9.02 10.76 11.40
N LEU A 52 -9.42 11.33 12.54
CA LEU A 52 -9.50 10.62 13.83
C LEU A 52 -10.50 9.45 13.77
N GLY A 53 -11.65 9.65 13.11
CA GLY A 53 -12.59 8.56 12.85
C GLY A 53 -11.97 7.44 12.01
N LEU A 54 -11.18 7.81 10.98
CA LEU A 54 -10.46 6.85 10.15
C LEU A 54 -9.38 6.11 10.97
N ILE A 55 -8.60 6.83 11.78
CA ILE A 55 -7.54 6.28 12.64
C ILE A 55 -8.08 5.21 13.59
N GLY A 56 -9.22 5.47 14.24
CA GLY A 56 -9.83 4.49 15.13
C GLY A 56 -10.11 3.15 14.42
N VAL A 57 -10.72 3.22 13.23
CA VAL A 57 -11.03 2.04 12.41
C VAL A 57 -9.75 1.37 11.87
N VAL A 58 -8.74 2.15 11.50
CA VAL A 58 -7.44 1.65 11.05
C VAL A 58 -6.71 0.94 12.19
N THR A 59 -6.76 1.48 13.40
CA THR A 59 -6.13 0.87 14.58
C THR A 59 -6.73 -0.50 14.87
N ASP A 60 -8.07 -0.60 14.81
CA ASP A 60 -8.79 -1.88 14.96
C ASP A 60 -8.40 -2.87 13.86
N ALA A 61 -8.33 -2.40 12.60
CA ALA A 61 -7.86 -3.23 11.50
C ALA A 61 -6.41 -3.69 11.69
N ILE A 62 -5.50 -2.82 12.14
CA ILE A 62 -4.09 -3.18 12.40
C ILE A 62 -4.01 -4.22 13.51
N ALA A 63 -4.81 -4.07 14.57
CA ALA A 63 -4.87 -5.04 15.67
C ALA A 63 -5.42 -6.40 15.23
N GLY A 64 -6.41 -6.43 14.32
CA GLY A 64 -7.03 -7.67 13.84
C GLY A 64 -6.26 -8.39 12.72
N TYR A 65 -5.75 -7.65 11.74
CA TYR A 65 -5.15 -8.21 10.51
C TYR A 65 -3.63 -8.01 10.41
N GLY A 66 -3.08 -7.11 11.22
CA GLY A 66 -1.68 -6.72 11.15
C GLY A 66 -1.39 -5.64 10.09
N LEU A 67 -0.30 -4.90 10.32
CA LEU A 67 0.17 -3.84 9.43
C LEU A 67 0.45 -4.35 8.00
N GLU A 68 1.07 -5.53 7.89
CA GLU A 68 1.48 -6.11 6.60
C GLU A 68 0.28 -6.40 5.68
N ALA A 69 -0.79 -6.98 6.22
CA ALA A 69 -1.98 -7.31 5.44
C ALA A 69 -2.70 -6.04 4.93
N ILE A 70 -2.78 -5.02 5.78
CA ILE A 70 -3.38 -3.73 5.40
C ILE A 70 -2.57 -3.04 4.31
N LEU A 71 -1.25 -2.98 4.46
CA LEU A 71 -0.39 -2.36 3.45
C LEU A 71 -0.48 -3.10 2.11
N LYS A 72 -0.44 -4.44 2.12
CA LYS A 72 -0.67 -5.24 0.91
C LYS A 72 -2.00 -4.91 0.24
N ALA A 73 -3.09 -4.83 1.01
CA ALA A 73 -4.40 -4.54 0.48
C ALA A 73 -4.48 -3.13 -0.15
N ILE A 74 -3.93 -2.11 0.51
CA ILE A 74 -3.90 -0.72 0.00
C ILE A 74 -3.12 -0.65 -1.31
N TYR A 75 -1.93 -1.23 -1.34
CA TYR A 75 -1.09 -1.25 -2.55
C TYR A 75 -1.70 -2.08 -3.67
N THR A 76 -2.42 -3.16 -3.35
CA THR A 76 -3.17 -3.93 -4.34
C THR A 76 -4.28 -3.10 -4.96
N GLU A 77 -5.03 -2.34 -4.15
CA GLU A 77 -6.06 -1.44 -4.66
C GLU A 77 -5.46 -0.32 -5.51
N ARG A 78 -4.35 0.30 -5.07
CA ARG A 78 -3.64 1.33 -5.85
C ARG A 78 -3.03 0.80 -7.15
N SER A 79 -2.61 -0.46 -7.19
CA SER A 79 -2.05 -1.06 -8.41
C SER A 79 -3.06 -1.16 -9.56
N LYS A 80 -4.37 -1.08 -9.25
CA LYS A 80 -5.44 -1.03 -10.27
C LYS A 80 -5.56 0.34 -10.91
N THR A 81 -5.18 1.41 -10.20
CA THR A 81 -5.32 2.80 -10.65
C THR A 81 -4.00 3.43 -11.09
N GLU A 82 -2.86 2.94 -10.57
CA GLU A 82 -1.52 3.50 -10.78
C GLU A 82 -0.51 2.43 -11.23
N ALA A 83 0.54 2.87 -11.93
CA ALA A 83 1.56 1.96 -12.43
C ALA A 83 2.44 1.40 -11.30
N VAL A 84 2.62 0.07 -11.28
CA VAL A 84 3.40 -0.68 -10.26
C VAL A 84 4.81 -0.11 -10.04
N ARG A 85 5.44 0.40 -11.10
CA ARG A 85 6.77 1.04 -11.04
C ARG A 85 6.83 2.28 -10.13
N PHE A 86 5.74 3.04 -10.05
CA PHE A 86 5.64 4.21 -9.19
C PHE A 86 5.47 3.79 -7.73
N LEU A 87 4.57 2.82 -7.50
CA LEU A 87 4.35 2.20 -6.18
C LEU A 87 5.64 1.59 -5.62
N LEU A 88 6.43 0.91 -6.46
CA LEU A 88 7.73 0.33 -6.09
C LEU A 88 8.74 1.37 -5.61
N LYS A 89 8.76 2.55 -6.26
CA LYS A 89 9.65 3.66 -5.87
C LYS A 89 9.17 4.30 -4.57
N GLU A 90 7.86 4.46 -4.42
CA GLU A 90 7.23 4.97 -3.20
C GLU A 90 7.52 4.08 -1.99
N ILE A 91 7.39 2.75 -2.13
CA ILE A 91 7.71 1.77 -1.08
C ILE A 91 9.17 1.86 -0.63
N GLN A 92 10.10 2.21 -1.52
CA GLN A 92 11.51 2.38 -1.14
C GLN A 92 11.73 3.62 -0.26
N ASP A 93 10.99 4.69 -0.54
CA ASP A 93 11.10 5.98 0.17
C ASP A 93 10.41 5.95 1.55
N LEU A 94 9.48 5.01 1.78
CA LEU A 94 8.77 4.89 3.04
C LEU A 94 9.72 4.58 4.23
N PRO A 95 9.55 5.28 5.38
CA PRO A 95 10.32 5.02 6.60
C PRO A 95 9.77 3.79 7.36
N ILE A 96 9.81 2.63 6.71
CA ILE A 96 9.43 1.33 7.25
C ILE A 96 10.61 0.35 7.19
N SER A 97 10.54 -0.75 7.92
CA SER A 97 11.59 -1.79 7.91
C SER A 97 11.77 -2.42 6.52
N ASP A 98 13.02 -2.72 6.16
CA ASP A 98 13.38 -3.30 4.86
C ASP A 98 12.68 -4.65 4.59
N GLU A 99 12.39 -5.42 5.64
CA GLU A 99 11.62 -6.66 5.51
C GLU A 99 10.21 -6.41 4.98
N LEU A 100 9.49 -5.41 5.51
CA LEU A 100 8.16 -5.04 5.01
C LEU A 100 8.25 -4.55 3.58
N LYS A 101 9.27 -3.72 3.25
CA LYS A 101 9.50 -3.26 1.87
C LYS A 101 9.64 -4.45 0.93
N LEU A 102 10.46 -5.43 1.29
CA LEU A 102 10.68 -6.61 0.46
C LEU A 102 9.40 -7.43 0.26
N LYS A 103 8.59 -7.61 1.32
CA LYS A 103 7.30 -8.32 1.22
C LYS A 103 6.28 -7.58 0.36
N LEU A 104 6.23 -6.25 0.44
CA LEU A 104 5.39 -5.40 -0.41
C LEU A 104 5.81 -5.50 -1.89
N LYS A 105 7.12 -5.44 -2.16
CA LYS A 105 7.67 -5.58 -3.51
C LYS A 105 7.33 -6.95 -4.11
N ASN A 106 7.51 -8.03 -3.34
CA ASN A 106 7.17 -9.40 -3.78
C ASN A 106 5.66 -9.60 -4.00
N HIS A 107 4.82 -8.85 -3.28
CA HIS A 107 3.36 -8.93 -3.45
C HIS A 107 2.88 -8.17 -4.70
N LEU A 108 3.49 -7.02 -5.00
CA LEU A 108 3.17 -6.19 -6.17
C LEU A 108 3.82 -6.67 -7.46
N SER A 109 5.02 -7.22 -7.35
CA SER A 109 5.69 -7.98 -8.40
C SER A 109 5.83 -9.38 -7.87
N PRO A 110 4.89 -10.29 -8.18
CA PRO A 110 5.16 -11.71 -8.05
C PRO A 110 6.51 -11.95 -8.72
N PRO A 111 7.45 -12.69 -8.13
CA PRO A 111 8.51 -13.27 -8.93
C PRO A 111 7.78 -14.04 -10.01
N ALA A 112 7.81 -13.51 -11.24
CA ALA A 112 7.45 -14.29 -12.39
C ALA A 112 8.23 -15.59 -12.23
N HIS A 113 7.51 -16.68 -12.01
CA HIS A 113 8.04 -17.96 -12.42
C HIS A 113 8.58 -17.74 -13.84
N THR A 114 9.87 -18.00 -13.97
CA THR A 114 10.51 -18.51 -15.17
C THR A 114 10.14 -17.78 -16.46
N TYR A 115 11.13 -17.12 -17.03
CA TYR A 115 11.19 -16.90 -18.47
C TYR A 115 11.07 -18.27 -19.19
N GLU A 116 9.86 -18.75 -19.43
CA GLU A 116 9.62 -19.61 -20.58
C GLU A 116 9.61 -18.67 -21.78
N VAL A 117 10.77 -18.62 -22.44
CA VAL A 117 10.99 -17.96 -23.72
C VAL A 117 9.80 -18.29 -24.63
N PRO A 118 9.09 -17.30 -25.20
CA PRO A 118 8.11 -17.54 -26.24
C PRO A 118 8.82 -18.28 -27.39
N GLN A 119 8.58 -19.58 -27.53
CA GLN A 119 9.02 -20.33 -28.70
C GLN A 119 8.30 -19.70 -29.89
N GLU A 120 9.06 -18.99 -30.72
CA GLU A 120 8.60 -18.46 -32.00
C GLU A 120 7.89 -19.58 -32.78
N PRO A 121 6.79 -19.29 -33.50
CA PRO A 121 6.11 -20.28 -34.31
C PRO A 121 7.09 -20.76 -35.39
N LYS A 122 7.63 -21.97 -35.23
CA LYS A 122 8.32 -22.66 -36.32
C LYS A 122 7.30 -22.88 -37.42
N THR A 123 7.39 -22.06 -38.47
CA THR A 123 6.83 -22.38 -39.78
C THR A 123 7.31 -23.77 -40.16
N VAL A 124 6.39 -24.74 -40.15
CA VAL A 124 6.63 -26.06 -40.71
C VAL A 124 6.61 -25.86 -42.22
N GLU A 125 7.79 -25.67 -42.82
CA GLU A 125 7.93 -25.87 -44.26
C GLU A 125 7.66 -27.33 -44.55
N ILE A 126 6.56 -27.55 -45.25
CA ILE A 126 6.20 -28.81 -45.88
C ILE A 126 7.24 -29.04 -46.98
N VAL A 127 7.99 -30.13 -46.90
CA VAL A 127 8.66 -30.70 -48.06
C VAL A 127 8.25 -32.18 -48.12
N ASP A 128 7.28 -32.42 -49.00
CA ASP A 128 7.05 -33.69 -49.67
C ASP A 128 8.33 -34.18 -50.36
N GLU A 129 8.73 -35.43 -50.13
CA GLU A 129 8.98 -36.48 -51.14
C GLU A 129 9.46 -37.79 -50.48
#